data_AF-A0A7W1IS87-F1
#
_entry.id   AF-A0A7W1IS87-F1
#
_cell.length_a   1.000
_cell.length_b   1.000
_cell.length_c   1.000
_cell.angle_alpha   90.00
_cell.angle_beta   90.00
_cell.angle_gamma   90.00
#
_symmetry.space_group_name_H-M   'P 1'
#
loop_
_entity.id
_entity.type
_entity.pdbx_description
1 polymer ?
#
loop_
_entity_poly.entity_id
_entity_poly.type
_entity_poly.pdbx_seq_one_letter_code
_entity_poly.pdbx_strand_id
1 'polypeptide(L)'
;MALGVAARRVASGAKRRVLVLGGDRLGDFVREGFAALRALASDGCRPFDADRTGLTLGETAAAVVLEEDGADHLQGWGAGMDANHLTGPDRNGAGLAAACRQALARGGVVTPALVIAHGTGTRYNDDAESLAYAAVCPTAPVTASKGLLGHSLGACGLADAVLAVHIRRRGVVPGIHALSRRGCPGDIPLLGAGDHRVADGPVLVANAGFGGLNGAILIGAQAPRPLDRVAVAVSARAELDAAGWRCAERRGAWTEPAAGASLPRLGAREVLGAIDASWGRMDLACRALVSLGRLLAPLPADCAIMLLSEHGCAATDRAFEQARRSGAVDPQRFAYTLPSTAVGEASIRLALHGAGMALLGANDGQGRAVADELLAEGASAVLLARIEADRPPHLAWAELRIRA
;
A
#
# COMPACT_ATOMS: atom_id res chain seq x y z
N MET A 1 1.47 6.39 -0.68
CA MET A 1 2.59 5.92 -1.55
C MET A 1 3.00 6.95 -2.59
N ALA A 2 2.13 7.34 -3.55
CA ALA A 2 2.49 8.27 -4.63
C ALA A 2 3.07 9.61 -4.14
N LEU A 3 2.47 10.21 -3.11
CA LEU A 3 3.01 11.41 -2.46
C LEU A 3 4.43 11.20 -1.91
N GLY A 4 4.74 10.05 -1.31
CA GLY A 4 6.10 9.74 -0.83
C GLY A 4 7.11 9.58 -1.96
N VAL A 5 6.71 9.00 -3.11
CA VAL A 5 7.56 8.97 -4.32
C VAL A 5 7.80 10.39 -4.84
N ALA A 6 6.76 11.22 -4.93
CA ALA A 6 6.91 12.62 -5.31
C ALA A 6 7.83 13.39 -4.35
N ALA A 7 7.67 13.18 -3.05
CA ALA A 7 8.50 13.78 -2.01
C ALA A 7 9.98 13.46 -2.20
N ARG A 8 10.30 12.19 -2.45
CA ARG A 8 11.68 11.75 -2.74
C ARG A 8 12.28 12.46 -3.94
N ARG A 9 11.50 12.60 -5.01
CA ARG A 9 11.96 13.22 -6.26
C ARG A 9 12.19 14.72 -6.11
N VAL A 10 11.39 15.40 -5.29
CA VAL A 10 11.61 16.80 -4.94
C VAL A 10 12.79 16.94 -3.97
N ALA A 11 12.79 16.20 -2.86
CA ALA A 11 13.83 16.28 -1.82
C ALA A 11 15.23 15.88 -2.28
N SER A 12 15.35 15.04 -3.31
CA SER A 12 16.64 14.67 -3.94
C SER A 12 17.11 15.65 -5.02
N GLY A 13 16.30 16.66 -5.36
CA GLY A 13 16.54 17.57 -6.48
C GLY A 13 16.33 16.92 -7.87
N ALA A 14 15.86 15.68 -7.94
CA ALA A 14 15.62 14.98 -9.21
C ALA A 14 14.49 15.64 -10.04
N LYS A 15 13.54 16.29 -9.37
CA LYS A 15 12.44 17.06 -9.98
C LYS A 15 12.15 18.30 -9.14
N ARG A 16 12.10 19.47 -9.77
CA ARG A 16 11.70 20.73 -9.10
C ARG A 16 10.23 20.74 -8.66
N ARG A 17 9.38 20.09 -9.46
CA ARG A 17 7.93 20.00 -9.24
C ARG A 17 7.41 18.65 -9.65
N VAL A 18 6.45 18.12 -8.90
CA VAL A 18 5.76 16.86 -9.22
C VAL A 18 4.26 17.07 -9.04
N LEU A 19 3.48 16.77 -10.08
CA LEU A 19 2.03 16.69 -10.00
C LEU A 19 1.63 15.27 -9.61
N VAL A 20 0.91 15.14 -8.51
CA VAL A 20 0.29 13.88 -8.07
C VAL A 20 -1.21 13.99 -8.28
N LEU A 21 -1.77 13.06 -9.05
CA LEU A 21 -3.19 12.96 -9.34
C LEU A 21 -3.69 11.62 -8.78
N GLY A 22 -4.91 11.62 -8.26
CA GLY A 22 -5.60 10.42 -7.81
C GLY A 22 -7.08 10.57 -8.14
N GLY A 23 -7.68 9.54 -8.70
CA GLY A 23 -9.08 9.55 -9.07
C GLY A 23 -9.65 8.16 -9.00
N ASP A 24 -10.79 8.02 -8.32
CA ASP A 24 -11.56 6.79 -8.30
C ASP A 24 -13.04 7.09 -8.55
N ARG A 25 -13.61 6.32 -9.46
CA ARG A 25 -15.03 6.35 -9.82
C ARG A 25 -15.66 5.03 -9.43
N LEU A 26 -16.85 5.10 -8.85
CA LEU A 26 -17.67 3.96 -8.53
C LEU A 26 -18.32 3.42 -9.79
N GLY A 27 -18.34 2.09 -9.84
CA GLY A 27 -19.05 1.33 -10.84
C GLY A 27 -19.46 -0.01 -10.26
N ASP A 28 -20.27 -0.73 -11.03
CA ASP A 28 -20.81 -2.03 -10.61
C ASP A 28 -19.70 -3.03 -10.27
N PHE A 29 -18.58 -2.99 -11.00
CA PHE A 29 -17.37 -3.77 -10.72
C PHE A 29 -16.92 -3.64 -9.25
N VAL A 30 -16.73 -2.40 -8.80
CA VAL A 30 -16.27 -2.11 -7.42
C VAL A 30 -17.37 -2.43 -6.43
N ARG A 31 -18.61 -1.97 -6.69
CA ARG A 31 -19.73 -2.11 -5.77
C ARG A 31 -20.03 -3.59 -5.48
N GLU A 32 -20.10 -4.41 -6.51
CA GLU A 32 -20.40 -5.84 -6.39
C GLU A 32 -19.21 -6.61 -5.77
N GLY A 33 -17.97 -6.22 -6.05
CA GLY A 33 -16.79 -6.78 -5.40
C GLY A 33 -16.78 -6.56 -3.89
N PHE A 34 -16.98 -5.32 -3.44
CA PHE A 34 -17.08 -5.02 -2.00
C PHE A 34 -18.33 -5.63 -1.34
N ALA A 35 -19.45 -5.74 -2.07
CA ALA A 35 -20.63 -6.45 -1.59
C ALA A 35 -20.35 -7.95 -1.38
N ALA A 36 -19.64 -8.60 -2.31
CA ALA A 36 -19.25 -10.00 -2.17
C ALA A 36 -18.30 -10.23 -0.99
N LEU A 37 -17.44 -9.25 -0.67
CA LEU A 37 -16.60 -9.26 0.54
C LEU A 37 -17.39 -9.03 1.84
N ARG A 38 -18.68 -8.69 1.77
CA ARG A 38 -19.52 -8.28 2.92
C ARG A 38 -18.89 -7.11 3.69
N ALA A 39 -18.26 -6.20 2.96
CA ALA A 39 -17.53 -5.07 3.55
C ALA A 39 -18.38 -3.78 3.62
N LEU A 40 -19.54 -3.73 2.95
CA LEU A 40 -20.39 -2.54 2.86
C LEU A 40 -21.28 -2.41 4.10
N ALA A 41 -21.31 -1.21 4.69
CA ALA A 41 -22.24 -0.87 5.76
C ALA A 41 -23.67 -0.75 5.22
N SER A 42 -24.66 -1.20 6.01
CA SER A 42 -26.08 -1.09 5.66
C SER A 42 -26.67 0.30 5.93
N ASP A 43 -26.09 1.05 6.86
CA ASP A 43 -26.61 2.33 7.38
C ASP A 43 -25.56 3.45 7.40
N GLY A 44 -24.49 3.30 6.61
CA GLY A 44 -23.41 4.27 6.50
C GLY A 44 -22.16 3.90 7.30
N CYS A 45 -21.03 4.47 6.90
CA CYS A 45 -19.74 4.28 7.54
C CYS A 45 -19.70 4.98 8.92
N ARG A 46 -19.36 4.22 9.97
CA ARG A 46 -19.25 4.71 11.35
C ARG A 46 -17.84 4.42 11.90
N PRO A 47 -16.80 5.17 11.50
CA PRO A 47 -15.43 4.85 11.90
C PRO A 47 -15.30 4.78 13.43
N PHE A 48 -14.64 3.75 13.95
CA PHE A 48 -14.36 3.52 15.37
C PHE A 48 -15.58 3.39 16.30
N ASP A 49 -16.81 3.46 15.81
CA ASP A 49 -18.02 3.29 16.63
C ASP A 49 -18.25 1.81 16.97
N ALA A 50 -18.86 1.53 18.13
CA ALA A 50 -19.17 0.19 18.59
C ALA A 50 -20.14 -0.56 17.66
N ASP A 51 -21.04 0.18 17.00
CA ASP A 51 -22.11 -0.36 16.16
C ASP A 51 -21.77 -0.31 14.66
N ARG A 52 -20.49 -0.10 14.32
CA ARG A 52 -20.00 -0.08 12.94
C ARG A 52 -20.14 -1.43 12.24
N THR A 53 -20.59 -1.41 10.99
CA THR A 53 -20.91 -2.61 10.21
C THR A 53 -20.07 -2.77 8.94
N GLY A 54 -19.38 -1.72 8.50
CA GLY A 54 -18.60 -1.73 7.26
C GLY A 54 -18.28 -0.33 6.75
N LEU A 55 -17.89 -0.26 5.48
CA LEU A 55 -17.58 0.98 4.78
C LEU A 55 -18.72 1.48 3.90
N THR A 56 -18.70 2.77 3.60
CA THR A 56 -19.48 3.39 2.52
C THR A 56 -18.51 3.70 1.40
N LEU A 57 -18.87 3.35 0.17
CA LEU A 57 -18.06 3.66 -1.01
C LEU A 57 -18.18 5.14 -1.39
N GLY A 58 -17.09 5.73 -1.87
CA GLY A 58 -17.04 7.13 -2.34
C GLY A 58 -16.36 7.26 -3.70
N GLU A 59 -16.56 8.41 -4.34
CA GLU A 59 -15.87 8.83 -5.56
C GLU A 59 -15.11 10.11 -5.26
N THR A 60 -13.86 10.21 -5.73
CA THR A 60 -13.06 11.43 -5.56
C THR A 60 -12.09 11.56 -6.71
N ALA A 61 -11.83 12.80 -7.13
CA ALA A 61 -10.62 13.16 -7.84
C ALA A 61 -9.88 14.25 -7.03
N ALA A 62 -8.57 14.08 -6.88
CA ALA A 62 -7.72 15.01 -6.15
C ALA A 62 -6.41 15.22 -6.91
N ALA A 63 -5.83 16.40 -6.71
CA ALA A 63 -4.57 16.81 -7.30
C ALA A 63 -3.73 17.57 -6.27
N VAL A 64 -2.44 17.27 -6.21
CA VAL A 64 -1.47 17.99 -5.40
C VAL A 64 -0.25 18.29 -6.26
N VAL A 65 0.21 19.54 -6.25
CA VAL A 65 1.52 19.91 -6.78
C VAL A 65 2.48 19.97 -5.61
N LEU A 66 3.53 19.16 -5.68
CA LEU A 66 4.63 19.16 -4.72
C LEU A 66 5.81 19.94 -5.31
N GLU A 67 6.31 20.91 -4.55
CA GLU A 67 7.46 21.76 -4.91
C GLU A 67 8.23 22.18 -3.65
N GLU A 68 9.44 22.71 -3.83
CA GLU A 68 10.33 23.09 -2.72
C GLU A 68 9.79 24.29 -1.91
N ASP A 69 9.22 25.29 -2.59
CA ASP A 69 8.85 26.60 -2.01
C ASP A 69 7.39 26.69 -1.50
N GLY A 70 6.78 25.55 -1.15
CA GLY A 70 5.40 25.50 -0.67
C GLY A 70 5.21 26.11 0.74
N ALA A 71 4.03 26.64 1.04
CA ALA A 71 3.68 27.12 2.40
C ALA A 71 3.33 25.98 3.39
N ASP A 72 2.96 24.82 2.84
CA ASP A 72 2.78 23.57 3.57
C ASP A 72 3.71 22.54 2.95
N HIS A 73 4.37 21.76 3.80
CA HIS A 73 5.36 20.80 3.39
C HIS A 73 4.94 19.40 3.78
N LEU A 74 5.25 18.46 2.90
CA LEU A 74 5.23 17.03 3.20
C LEU A 74 6.49 16.69 4.01
N GLN A 75 6.43 16.93 5.32
CA GLN A 75 7.53 16.80 6.28
C GLN A 75 8.09 15.39 6.40
N GLY A 76 7.21 14.40 6.24
CA GLY A 76 7.56 13.02 6.43
C GLY A 76 6.60 12.10 5.70
N TRP A 77 7.09 10.90 5.41
CA TRP A 77 6.32 9.83 4.79
C TRP A 77 6.86 8.49 5.27
N GLY A 78 6.00 7.49 5.27
CA GLY A 78 6.33 6.15 5.70
C GLY A 78 5.47 5.11 5.01
N ALA A 79 5.98 3.89 4.96
CA ALA A 79 5.33 2.75 4.34
C ALA A 79 5.70 1.46 5.09
N GLY A 80 4.75 0.54 5.17
CA GLY A 80 4.97 -0.76 5.80
C GLY A 80 3.97 -1.80 5.31
N MET A 81 4.39 -3.06 5.30
CA MET A 81 3.54 -4.19 4.96
C MET A 81 3.20 -5.03 6.19
N ASP A 82 1.97 -5.52 6.26
CA ASP A 82 1.52 -6.34 7.39
C ASP A 82 2.07 -7.77 7.35
N ALA A 83 2.34 -8.32 6.17
CA ALA A 83 2.67 -9.74 5.95
C ALA A 83 1.68 -10.72 6.61
N ASN A 84 0.38 -10.37 6.64
CA ASN A 84 -0.64 -11.10 7.38
C ASN A 84 -1.71 -11.75 6.47
N HIS A 85 -2.54 -10.95 5.80
CA HIS A 85 -3.63 -11.42 4.97
C HIS A 85 -3.93 -10.43 3.84
N LEU A 86 -4.48 -10.92 2.73
CA LEU A 86 -4.69 -10.07 1.55
C LEU A 86 -5.76 -8.99 1.77
N THR A 87 -6.82 -9.28 2.52
CA THR A 87 -7.92 -8.31 2.79
C THR A 87 -8.04 -7.93 4.27
N GLY A 88 -7.24 -8.55 5.14
CA GLY A 88 -7.31 -8.36 6.59
C GLY A 88 -6.02 -7.73 7.10
N PRO A 89 -6.09 -6.64 7.89
CA PRO A 89 -4.90 -6.03 8.44
C PRO A 89 -4.22 -6.95 9.47
N ASP A 90 -2.96 -6.66 9.78
CA ASP A 90 -2.34 -7.19 10.99
C ASP A 90 -3.18 -6.83 12.22
N ARG A 91 -3.46 -7.80 13.09
CA ARG A 91 -4.37 -7.61 14.23
C ARG A 91 -3.84 -6.63 15.28
N ASN A 92 -2.53 -6.39 15.30
CA ASN A 92 -1.89 -5.43 16.21
C ASN A 92 -1.64 -4.08 15.52
N GLY A 93 -1.98 -3.93 14.23
CA GLY A 93 -1.72 -2.73 13.46
C GLY A 93 -0.23 -2.47 13.21
N ALA A 94 0.63 -3.51 13.26
CA ALA A 94 2.08 -3.33 13.28
C ALA A 94 2.63 -2.64 12.01
N GLY A 95 2.13 -2.99 10.82
CA GLY A 95 2.58 -2.38 9.56
C GLY A 95 2.19 -0.90 9.46
N LEU A 96 0.98 -0.55 9.89
CA LEU A 96 0.53 0.85 9.95
C LEU A 96 1.31 1.65 11.00
N ALA A 97 1.58 1.07 12.17
CA ALA A 97 2.39 1.69 13.21
C ALA A 97 3.82 1.96 12.71
N ALA A 98 4.40 1.03 11.93
CA ALA A 98 5.71 1.24 11.31
C ALA A 98 5.69 2.40 10.30
N ALA A 99 4.67 2.47 9.43
CA ALA A 99 4.51 3.58 8.50
C ALA A 99 4.37 4.93 9.23
N CYS A 100 3.57 5.00 10.29
CA CYS A 100 3.39 6.22 11.10
C CYS A 100 4.70 6.63 11.78
N ARG A 101 5.43 5.69 12.39
CA ARG A 101 6.74 5.96 13.02
C ARG A 101 7.75 6.51 12.02
N GLN A 102 7.82 5.96 10.81
CA GLN A 102 8.70 6.48 9.76
C GLN A 102 8.34 7.92 9.37
N ALA A 103 7.05 8.22 9.16
CA ALA A 103 6.61 9.57 8.81
C ALA A 103 6.92 10.59 9.93
N LEU A 104 6.62 10.23 11.18
CA LEU A 104 6.90 11.06 12.36
C LEU A 104 8.40 11.28 12.59
N ALA A 105 9.20 10.22 12.49
CA ALA A 105 10.65 10.30 12.66
C ALA A 105 11.31 11.21 11.61
N ARG A 106 10.85 11.15 10.34
CA ARG A 106 11.32 12.05 9.28
C ARG A 106 11.02 13.51 9.57
N GLY A 107 9.81 13.80 10.06
CA GLY A 107 9.41 15.14 10.47
C GLY A 107 10.04 15.61 11.78
N GLY A 108 10.72 14.73 12.52
CA GLY A 108 11.22 15.04 13.87
C GLY A 108 10.10 15.31 14.87
N VAL A 109 8.93 14.69 14.69
CA VAL A 109 7.72 14.91 15.50
C VAL A 109 7.47 13.70 16.38
N VAL A 110 7.27 13.93 17.67
CA VAL A 110 6.88 12.86 18.62
C VAL A 110 5.37 12.68 18.64
N THR A 111 4.62 13.79 18.74
CA THR A 111 3.15 13.78 18.78
C THR A 111 2.63 14.79 17.75
N PRO A 112 1.89 14.35 16.72
CA PRO A 112 1.28 15.28 15.77
C PRO A 112 0.13 16.05 16.44
N ALA A 113 -0.21 17.21 15.87
CA ALA A 113 -1.34 18.01 16.36
C ALA A 113 -2.70 17.33 16.10
N LEU A 114 -2.76 16.47 15.08
CA LEU A 114 -3.93 15.70 14.69
C LEU A 114 -3.50 14.46 13.90
N VAL A 115 -4.24 13.37 14.06
CA VAL A 115 -4.23 12.21 13.17
C VAL A 115 -5.52 12.18 12.35
N ILE A 116 -5.39 12.13 11.03
CA ILE A 116 -6.46 11.73 10.11
C ILE A 116 -6.28 10.25 9.83
N ALA A 117 -7.13 9.44 10.46
CA ALA A 117 -7.11 8.00 10.35
C ALA A 117 -7.64 7.52 8.99
N HIS A 118 -7.33 6.27 8.64
CA HIS A 118 -7.96 5.61 7.52
C HIS A 118 -9.45 5.45 7.81
N GLY A 119 -9.84 4.91 8.96
CA GLY A 119 -11.18 4.91 9.53
C GLY A 119 -12.26 4.49 8.54
N THR A 120 -12.28 3.21 8.17
CA THR A 120 -13.22 2.69 7.16
C THR A 120 -14.56 2.25 7.74
N GLY A 121 -14.71 2.20 9.07
CA GLY A 121 -15.91 1.65 9.69
C GLY A 121 -15.94 0.11 9.65
N THR A 122 -14.95 -0.54 9.05
CA THR A 122 -14.84 -2.01 9.11
C THR A 122 -14.20 -2.42 10.44
N ARG A 123 -14.68 -3.53 11.01
CA ARG A 123 -14.29 -3.94 12.37
C ARG A 123 -12.78 -4.09 12.52
N TYR A 124 -12.17 -4.93 11.67
CA TYR A 124 -10.76 -5.29 11.77
C TYR A 124 -9.81 -4.12 11.46
N ASN A 125 -10.16 -3.29 10.48
CA ASN A 125 -9.35 -2.10 10.15
C ASN A 125 -9.31 -1.13 11.32
N ASP A 126 -10.48 -0.70 11.81
CA ASP A 126 -10.55 0.32 12.84
C ASP A 126 -9.97 -0.19 14.17
N ASP A 127 -10.07 -1.50 14.44
CA ASP A 127 -9.40 -2.11 15.60
C ASP A 127 -7.87 -2.03 15.46
N ALA A 128 -7.32 -2.49 14.34
CA ALA A 128 -5.88 -2.45 14.06
C ALA A 128 -5.32 -1.02 14.06
N GLU A 129 -6.04 -0.07 13.46
CA GLU A 129 -5.69 1.35 13.48
C GLU A 129 -5.63 1.91 14.90
N SER A 130 -6.63 1.62 15.73
CA SER A 130 -6.66 2.11 17.11
C SER A 130 -5.44 1.65 17.90
N LEU A 131 -5.02 0.39 17.70
CA LEU A 131 -3.82 -0.17 18.34
C LEU A 131 -2.54 0.46 17.79
N ALA A 132 -2.47 0.69 16.48
CA ALA A 132 -1.34 1.37 15.86
C ALA A 132 -1.15 2.79 16.40
N TYR A 133 -2.23 3.58 16.50
CA TYR A 133 -2.16 4.95 17.02
C TYR A 133 -1.88 4.97 18.53
N ALA A 134 -2.48 4.07 19.32
CA ALA A 134 -2.16 3.92 20.74
C ALA A 134 -0.66 3.60 20.98
N ALA A 135 -0.04 2.82 20.09
CA ALA A 135 1.37 2.48 20.19
C ALA A 135 2.33 3.61 19.76
N VAL A 136 1.87 4.52 18.88
CA VAL A 136 2.76 5.50 18.22
C VAL A 136 2.54 6.93 18.72
N CYS A 137 1.30 7.35 18.93
CA CYS A 137 0.95 8.70 19.33
C CYS A 137 -0.34 8.72 20.19
N PRO A 138 -0.32 8.07 21.36
CA PRO A 138 -1.53 7.80 22.17
C PRO A 138 -2.28 9.05 22.66
N THR A 139 -1.64 10.22 22.63
CA THR A 139 -2.24 11.49 23.09
C THR A 139 -2.70 12.40 21.94
N ALA A 140 -2.38 12.05 20.69
CA ALA A 140 -2.80 12.86 19.55
C ALA A 140 -4.30 12.68 19.28
N PRO A 141 -5.08 13.76 19.06
CA PRO A 141 -6.47 13.62 18.69
C PRO A 141 -6.60 12.95 17.33
N VAL A 142 -7.63 12.12 17.16
CA VAL A 142 -7.87 11.31 15.96
C VAL A 142 -9.23 11.66 15.35
N THR A 143 -9.25 11.95 14.05
CA THR A 143 -10.46 12.07 13.23
C THR A 143 -10.45 11.06 12.08
N ALA A 144 -11.57 10.91 11.36
CA ALA A 144 -11.69 10.08 10.16
C ALA A 144 -12.64 10.72 9.15
N SER A 145 -12.22 10.78 7.88
CA SER A 145 -12.94 11.45 6.80
C SER A 145 -14.02 10.60 6.12
N LYS A 146 -13.90 9.27 6.16
CA LYS A 146 -14.69 8.36 5.30
C LYS A 146 -16.14 8.21 5.73
N GLY A 147 -16.47 8.56 6.97
CA GLY A 147 -17.87 8.71 7.39
C GLY A 147 -18.58 9.86 6.67
N LEU A 148 -17.85 10.89 6.21
CA LEU A 148 -18.40 12.03 5.46
C LEU A 148 -18.23 11.88 3.94
N LEU A 149 -17.05 11.44 3.50
CA LEU A 149 -16.68 11.43 2.08
C LEU A 149 -16.87 10.08 1.40
N GLY A 150 -17.15 9.03 2.17
CA GLY A 150 -17.02 7.66 1.71
C GLY A 150 -15.56 7.24 1.48
N HIS A 151 -15.36 5.96 1.22
CA HIS A 151 -14.08 5.39 0.89
C HIS A 151 -13.86 5.44 -0.63
N SER A 152 -13.12 6.45 -1.08
CA SER A 152 -12.73 6.62 -2.48
C SER A 152 -11.47 5.83 -2.83
N LEU A 153 -11.42 4.56 -2.42
CA LEU A 153 -10.42 3.56 -2.80
C LEU A 153 -8.96 4.08 -2.78
N GLY A 154 -8.25 4.01 -3.91
CA GLY A 154 -6.87 4.48 -4.06
C GLY A 154 -6.71 5.99 -3.99
N ALA A 155 -7.75 6.76 -4.34
CA ALA A 155 -7.75 8.23 -4.28
C ALA A 155 -7.84 8.79 -2.85
N CYS A 156 -8.29 7.99 -1.87
CA CYS A 156 -8.56 8.50 -0.52
C CYS A 156 -7.34 9.12 0.17
N GLY A 157 -6.13 8.56 -0.02
CA GLY A 157 -4.92 9.11 0.59
C GLY A 157 -4.55 10.51 0.07
N LEU A 158 -4.92 10.84 -1.18
CA LEU A 158 -4.70 12.17 -1.72
C LEU A 158 -5.79 13.15 -1.28
N ALA A 159 -7.04 12.69 -1.18
CA ALA A 159 -8.13 13.46 -0.59
C ALA A 159 -7.83 13.83 0.87
N ASP A 160 -7.38 12.85 1.68
CA ASP A 160 -7.02 13.04 3.08
C ASP A 160 -5.81 14.00 3.23
N ALA A 161 -4.87 14.01 2.27
CA ALA A 161 -3.78 14.99 2.23
C ALA A 161 -4.27 16.43 1.99
N VAL A 162 -5.22 16.62 1.07
CA VAL A 162 -5.85 17.93 0.82
C VAL A 162 -6.62 18.40 2.05
N LEU A 163 -7.35 17.50 2.72
CA LEU A 163 -8.03 17.80 3.99
C LEU A 163 -7.03 18.24 5.06
N ALA A 164 -5.92 17.53 5.21
CA ALA A 164 -4.89 17.87 6.20
C ALA A 164 -4.31 19.28 6.01
N VAL A 165 -4.01 19.68 4.77
CA VAL A 165 -3.57 21.05 4.46
C VAL A 165 -4.63 22.07 4.87
N HIS A 166 -5.90 21.82 4.55
CA HIS A 166 -6.99 22.74 4.87
C HIS A 166 -7.25 22.85 6.38
N ILE A 167 -7.23 21.71 7.09
CA ILE A 167 -7.37 21.63 8.54
C ILE A 167 -6.23 22.41 9.21
N ARG A 168 -4.98 22.20 8.78
CA ARG A 168 -3.83 22.92 9.32
C ARG A 168 -3.98 24.43 9.16
N ARG A 169 -4.39 24.90 7.98
CA ARG A 169 -4.56 26.34 7.70
C ARG A 169 -5.70 26.97 8.49
N ARG A 170 -6.77 26.22 8.77
CA ARG A 170 -7.97 26.74 9.44
C ARG A 170 -7.97 26.53 10.96
N GLY A 171 -7.18 25.58 11.47
CA GLY A 171 -7.19 25.21 12.88
C GLY A 171 -8.50 24.57 13.35
N VAL A 172 -9.32 24.07 12.42
CA VAL A 172 -10.62 23.45 12.69
C VAL A 172 -10.77 22.17 11.85
N VAL A 173 -11.31 21.13 12.46
CA VAL A 173 -11.52 19.81 11.86
C VAL A 173 -12.92 19.28 12.18
N PRO A 174 -13.64 18.68 11.22
CA PRO A 174 -14.80 17.88 11.54
C PRO A 174 -14.35 16.60 12.26
N GLY A 175 -14.97 16.28 13.38
CA GLY A 175 -14.77 15.01 14.07
C GLY A 175 -15.38 13.83 13.30
N ILE A 176 -15.30 12.65 13.89
CA ILE A 176 -15.70 11.39 13.28
C ILE A 176 -17.22 11.35 13.14
N HIS A 177 -17.68 11.30 11.89
CA HIS A 177 -19.11 11.22 11.59
C HIS A 177 -19.74 9.97 12.21
N ALA A 178 -20.93 10.14 12.79
CA ALA A 178 -21.73 9.09 13.41
C ALA A 178 -21.06 8.31 14.57
N LEU A 179 -19.95 8.83 15.12
CA LEU A 179 -19.35 8.31 16.35
C LEU A 179 -20.15 8.76 17.57
N SER A 180 -20.77 7.78 18.23
CA SER A 180 -21.60 7.91 19.42
C SER A 180 -21.00 7.18 20.62
N ARG A 181 -20.39 6.01 20.38
CA ARG A 181 -19.77 5.16 21.41
C ARG A 181 -18.52 4.53 20.84
N ARG A 182 -17.38 4.73 21.53
CA ARG A 182 -16.11 4.10 21.17
C ARG A 182 -16.26 2.57 21.10
N GLY A 183 -15.79 2.00 20.00
CA GLY A 183 -15.91 0.58 19.68
C GLY A 183 -14.60 -0.12 19.32
N CYS A 184 -13.46 0.49 19.62
CA CYS A 184 -12.13 -0.01 19.25
C CYS A 184 -11.25 -0.26 20.50
N PRO A 185 -10.29 -1.20 20.46
CA PRO A 185 -9.49 -1.61 21.61
C PRO A 185 -8.39 -0.61 22.01
N GLY A 186 -7.78 0.08 21.06
CA GLY A 186 -6.68 1.01 21.34
C GLY A 186 -7.16 2.29 22.02
N ASP A 187 -6.53 2.67 23.12
CA ASP A 187 -6.89 3.86 23.91
C ASP A 187 -6.34 5.12 23.25
N ILE A 188 -7.20 5.82 22.52
CA ILE A 188 -6.86 7.00 21.72
C ILE A 188 -7.94 8.09 21.86
N PRO A 189 -7.58 9.39 21.80
CA PRO A 189 -8.54 10.48 21.85
C PRO A 189 -9.28 10.61 20.51
N LEU A 190 -10.45 10.00 20.41
CA LEU A 190 -11.33 10.14 19.24
C LEU A 190 -12.11 11.46 19.30
N LEU A 191 -12.02 12.27 18.24
CA LEU A 191 -12.86 13.46 18.10
C LEU A 191 -14.26 13.02 17.68
N GLY A 192 -15.25 13.15 18.58
CA GLY A 192 -16.66 12.84 18.29
C GLY A 192 -17.27 13.77 17.23
N ALA A 193 -18.49 13.48 16.78
CA ALA A 193 -19.15 14.28 15.75
C ALA A 193 -19.22 15.79 16.11
N GLY A 194 -19.10 16.66 15.10
CA GLY A 194 -19.06 18.12 15.24
C GLY A 194 -17.70 18.73 14.91
N ASP A 195 -17.60 20.06 14.97
CA ASP A 195 -16.35 20.78 14.67
C ASP A 195 -15.47 20.93 15.92
N HIS A 196 -14.17 20.69 15.76
CA HIS A 196 -13.18 20.78 16.84
C HIS A 196 -12.06 21.73 16.46
N ARG A 197 -11.56 22.48 17.45
CA ARG A 197 -10.32 23.25 17.27
C ARG A 197 -9.13 22.32 17.45
N VAL A 198 -8.14 22.44 16.57
CA VAL A 198 -6.88 21.70 16.63
C VAL A 198 -5.73 22.67 16.90
N ALA A 199 -4.72 22.19 17.61
CA ALA A 199 -3.50 22.96 17.84
C ALA A 199 -2.80 23.25 16.51
N ASP A 200 -2.08 24.37 16.44
CA ASP A 200 -1.18 24.59 15.31
C ASP A 200 -0.03 23.57 15.38
N GLY A 201 0.20 22.86 14.29
CA GLY A 201 1.24 21.86 14.21
C GLY A 201 1.05 20.86 13.08
N PRO A 202 1.93 19.84 13.01
CA PRO A 202 1.91 18.85 11.95
C PRO A 202 0.70 17.90 12.04
N VAL A 203 0.10 17.58 10.90
CA VAL A 203 -1.01 16.64 10.77
C VAL A 203 -0.50 15.33 10.18
N LEU A 204 -0.70 14.22 10.90
CA LEU A 204 -0.40 12.88 10.43
C LEU A 204 -1.62 12.33 9.68
N VAL A 205 -1.43 11.83 8.48
CA VAL A 205 -2.47 11.15 7.69
C VAL A 205 -2.01 9.73 7.43
N ALA A 206 -2.87 8.75 7.69
CA ALA A 206 -2.53 7.35 7.53
C ALA A 206 -3.63 6.59 6.79
N ASN A 207 -3.23 5.71 5.87
CA ASN A 207 -4.13 4.88 5.06
C ASN A 207 -3.62 3.44 5.00
N ALA A 208 -4.53 2.49 5.13
CA ALA A 208 -4.28 1.06 5.00
C ALA A 208 -4.98 0.53 3.73
N GLY A 209 -4.32 -0.38 3.01
CA GLY A 209 -4.84 -0.94 1.76
C GLY A 209 -4.80 -2.47 1.75
N PHE A 210 -5.52 -3.07 0.81
CA PHE A 210 -5.43 -4.50 0.54
C PHE A 210 -3.98 -4.91 0.22
N GLY A 211 -3.65 -6.15 0.57
CA GLY A 211 -2.29 -6.68 0.63
C GLY A 211 -1.55 -6.30 1.91
N GLY A 212 -2.20 -5.59 2.84
CA GLY A 212 -1.55 -5.06 4.02
C GLY A 212 -0.59 -3.92 3.69
N LEU A 213 -0.82 -3.18 2.60
CA LEU A 213 0.03 -2.06 2.20
C LEU A 213 -0.40 -0.80 2.96
N ASN A 214 0.40 -0.39 3.93
CA ASN A 214 0.14 0.77 4.76
C ASN A 214 1.01 1.96 4.35
N GLY A 215 0.43 3.16 4.35
CA GLY A 215 1.15 4.40 4.08
C GLY A 215 0.76 5.49 5.06
N ALA A 216 1.74 6.28 5.49
CA ALA A 216 1.52 7.47 6.30
C ALA A 216 2.27 8.66 5.72
N ILE A 217 1.72 9.85 5.89
CA ILE A 217 2.35 11.12 5.54
C ILE A 217 2.16 12.11 6.68
N LEU A 218 3.11 13.03 6.82
CA LEU A 218 3.09 14.10 7.80
C LEU A 218 3.15 15.43 7.05
N ILE A 219 2.16 16.29 7.29
CA ILE A 219 2.05 17.61 6.64
C ILE A 219 2.25 18.68 7.71
N GLY A 220 3.12 19.66 7.47
CA GLY A 220 3.37 20.74 8.42
C GLY A 220 4.13 21.93 7.82
N ALA A 221 4.59 22.85 8.67
CA ALA A 221 5.21 24.12 8.26
C ALA A 221 6.70 24.05 7.91
N GLN A 222 7.40 23.00 8.35
CA GLN A 222 8.83 22.80 8.10
C GLN A 222 9.08 22.00 6.82
N ALA A 223 10.10 22.37 6.05
CA ALA A 223 10.54 21.59 4.91
C ALA A 223 11.02 20.19 5.33
N PRO A 224 10.84 19.16 4.48
CA PRO A 224 11.39 17.83 4.75
C PRO A 224 12.91 17.87 4.78
N ARG A 225 13.51 16.96 5.54
CA ARG A 225 14.95 16.76 5.51
C ARG A 225 15.39 16.28 4.12
N PRO A 226 16.52 16.80 3.58
CA PRO A 226 17.10 16.28 2.35
C PRO A 226 17.39 14.78 2.46
N LEU A 227 17.32 14.09 1.32
CA LEU A 227 17.71 12.67 1.25
C LEU A 227 19.18 12.56 0.84
N ASP A 228 19.95 11.84 1.65
CA ASP A 228 21.32 11.50 1.31
C ASP A 228 21.35 10.52 0.14
N ARG A 229 22.35 10.65 -0.73
CA ARG A 229 22.62 9.64 -1.75
C ARG A 229 23.36 8.48 -1.12
N VAL A 230 22.94 7.26 -1.43
CA VAL A 230 23.64 6.04 -1.03
C VAL A 230 24.18 5.35 -2.27
N ALA A 231 25.37 4.76 -2.16
CA ALA A 231 25.85 3.83 -3.17
C ALA A 231 24.99 2.56 -3.10
N VAL A 232 24.59 2.04 -4.25
CA VAL A 232 23.72 0.87 -4.36
C VAL A 232 24.41 -0.21 -5.18
N ALA A 233 24.35 -1.45 -4.68
CA ALA A 233 24.78 -2.64 -5.39
C ALA A 233 23.56 -3.56 -5.67
N VAL A 234 23.62 -4.27 -6.79
CA VAL A 234 22.74 -5.43 -7.04
C VAL A 234 23.46 -6.65 -6.48
N SER A 235 23.00 -7.18 -5.35
CA SER A 235 23.63 -8.33 -4.70
C SER A 235 23.30 -9.65 -5.39
N ALA A 236 22.10 -9.73 -5.96
CA ALA A 236 21.65 -10.90 -6.72
C ALA A 236 20.58 -10.52 -7.74
N ARG A 237 20.45 -11.34 -8.79
CA ARG A 237 19.42 -11.20 -9.83
C ARG A 237 18.85 -12.57 -10.15
N ALA A 238 17.53 -12.63 -10.30
CA ALA A 238 16.78 -13.81 -10.68
C ALA A 238 15.87 -13.52 -11.88
N GLU A 239 15.68 -14.52 -12.74
CA GLU A 239 14.88 -14.44 -13.95
C GLU A 239 14.04 -15.71 -14.09
N LEU A 240 12.79 -15.55 -14.53
CA LEU A 240 11.90 -16.65 -14.92
C LEU A 240 11.54 -16.46 -16.41
N ASP A 241 11.63 -17.54 -17.16
CA ASP A 241 11.16 -17.61 -18.55
C ASP A 241 10.48 -18.96 -18.81
N ALA A 242 10.07 -19.19 -20.06
CA ALA A 242 9.43 -20.44 -20.46
C ALA A 242 10.35 -21.67 -20.32
N ALA A 243 11.67 -21.48 -20.36
CA ALA A 243 12.65 -22.57 -20.28
C ALA A 243 13.01 -22.93 -18.82
N GLY A 244 12.86 -22.01 -17.89
CA GLY A 244 13.25 -22.25 -16.51
C GLY A 244 13.37 -21.00 -15.67
N TRP A 245 14.22 -21.10 -14.66
CA TRP A 245 14.66 -19.99 -13.85
C TRP A 245 16.19 -19.95 -13.79
N ARG A 246 16.72 -18.74 -13.62
CA ARG A 246 18.16 -18.48 -13.41
C ARG A 246 18.34 -17.56 -12.22
N CYS A 247 19.30 -17.85 -11.36
CA CYS A 247 19.66 -16.98 -10.24
C CYS A 247 21.16 -17.13 -9.95
N ALA A 248 21.94 -16.10 -10.27
CA ALA A 248 23.40 -16.20 -10.32
C ALA A 248 23.85 -17.41 -11.16
N GLU A 249 24.71 -18.28 -10.63
CA GLU A 249 25.17 -19.50 -11.31
C GLU A 249 24.15 -20.65 -11.28
N ARG A 250 23.11 -20.55 -10.44
CA ARG A 250 22.08 -21.59 -10.29
C ARG A 250 21.04 -21.49 -11.40
N ARG A 251 20.61 -22.65 -11.90
CA ARG A 251 19.56 -22.78 -12.91
C ARG A 251 18.66 -23.94 -12.57
N GLY A 252 17.38 -23.83 -12.93
CA GLY A 252 16.43 -24.94 -12.88
C GLY A 252 15.45 -24.84 -14.03
N ALA A 253 14.89 -25.97 -14.42
CA ALA A 253 13.86 -26.06 -15.45
C ALA A 253 12.47 -26.22 -14.82
N TRP A 254 11.45 -25.83 -15.55
CA TRP A 254 10.06 -26.12 -15.18
C TRP A 254 9.63 -27.46 -15.76
N THR A 255 8.77 -28.18 -15.05
CA THR A 255 8.10 -29.38 -15.60
C THR A 255 6.98 -28.95 -16.54
N GLU A 256 7.15 -29.29 -17.83
CA GLU A 256 6.29 -29.06 -19.00
C GLU A 256 5.81 -27.62 -19.27
N PRO A 257 6.34 -27.02 -20.34
CA PRO A 257 5.53 -26.33 -21.33
C PRO A 257 5.49 -27.12 -22.64
N ALA A 258 4.30 -27.30 -23.21
CA ALA A 258 4.17 -27.55 -24.64
C ALA A 258 4.66 -26.32 -25.43
N ALA A 259 5.14 -26.54 -26.65
CA ALA A 259 5.73 -25.48 -27.49
C ALA A 259 4.75 -24.31 -27.74
N GLY A 260 5.14 -23.07 -27.38
CA GLY A 260 4.38 -21.85 -27.70
C GLY A 260 4.22 -20.81 -26.58
N ALA A 261 5.33 -20.33 -26.00
CA ALA A 261 5.52 -19.04 -25.29
C ALA A 261 4.50 -18.58 -24.20
N SER A 262 4.63 -19.11 -22.99
CA SER A 262 4.17 -18.50 -21.72
C SER A 262 5.04 -18.97 -20.55
N LEU A 263 5.16 -18.20 -19.45
CA LEU A 263 5.62 -18.73 -18.16
C LEU A 263 4.76 -19.96 -17.80
N PRO A 264 5.36 -21.09 -17.38
CA PRO A 264 4.63 -22.32 -17.11
C PRO A 264 3.83 -22.21 -15.80
N ARG A 265 3.10 -23.27 -15.47
CA ARG A 265 2.36 -23.37 -14.21
C ARG A 265 3.34 -23.37 -13.04
N LEU A 266 3.56 -22.21 -12.43
CA LEU A 266 4.26 -22.08 -11.15
C LEU A 266 3.42 -22.79 -10.08
N GLY A 267 3.82 -23.97 -9.65
CA GLY A 267 3.12 -24.78 -8.65
C GLY A 267 3.64 -24.56 -7.24
N ALA A 268 2.80 -24.84 -6.24
CA ALA A 268 3.12 -24.56 -4.83
C ALA A 268 4.35 -25.35 -4.38
N ARG A 269 4.41 -26.64 -4.72
CA ARG A 269 5.50 -27.53 -4.33
C ARG A 269 6.81 -27.08 -4.98
N GLU A 270 6.76 -26.69 -6.24
CA GLU A 270 7.90 -26.25 -7.02
C GLU A 270 8.47 -24.92 -6.51
N VAL A 271 7.61 -24.03 -5.98
CA VAL A 271 8.02 -22.67 -5.57
C VAL A 271 8.22 -22.53 -4.06
N LEU A 272 7.30 -23.08 -3.26
CA LEU A 272 7.35 -23.02 -1.79
C LEU A 272 8.08 -24.22 -1.18
N GLY A 273 8.41 -25.25 -1.95
CA GLY A 273 8.98 -26.50 -1.45
C GLY A 273 7.95 -27.40 -0.73
N ALA A 274 6.70 -26.96 -0.59
CA ALA A 274 5.61 -27.67 0.07
C ALA A 274 4.28 -27.43 -0.66
N ILE A 275 3.32 -28.33 -0.48
CA ILE A 275 1.97 -28.14 -1.01
C ILE A 275 1.24 -27.13 -0.12
N ASP A 276 0.88 -25.99 -0.71
CA ASP A 276 0.04 -24.98 -0.07
C ASP A 276 -1.27 -24.83 -0.86
N ALA A 277 -2.40 -25.15 -0.21
CA ALA A 277 -3.71 -25.10 -0.84
C ALA A 277 -4.14 -23.68 -1.28
N SER A 278 -3.60 -22.65 -0.63
CA SER A 278 -3.89 -21.25 -0.99
C SER A 278 -3.05 -20.75 -2.16
N TRP A 279 -1.98 -21.45 -2.55
CA TRP A 279 -1.21 -21.15 -3.76
C TRP A 279 -2.05 -21.20 -5.04
N GLY A 280 -3.00 -22.14 -5.12
CA GLY A 280 -3.91 -22.27 -6.26
C GLY A 280 -4.77 -21.02 -6.50
N ARG A 281 -4.93 -20.17 -5.48
CA ARG A 281 -5.70 -18.93 -5.54
C ARG A 281 -4.92 -17.76 -6.14
N MET A 282 -3.59 -17.81 -6.11
CA MET A 282 -2.75 -16.78 -6.70
C MET A 282 -2.83 -16.80 -8.22
N ASP A 283 -2.90 -15.62 -8.82
CA ASP A 283 -2.69 -15.46 -10.26
C ASP A 283 -1.20 -15.63 -10.63
N LEU A 284 -0.91 -15.58 -11.93
CA LEU A 284 0.45 -15.82 -12.43
C LEU A 284 1.43 -14.74 -11.95
N ALA A 285 1.00 -13.48 -11.83
CA ALA A 285 1.86 -12.38 -11.38
C ALA A 285 2.27 -12.56 -9.92
N CYS A 286 1.32 -12.91 -9.05
CA CYS A 286 1.57 -13.21 -7.65
C CYS A 286 2.55 -14.38 -7.49
N ARG A 287 2.32 -15.48 -8.22
CA ARG A 287 3.21 -16.65 -8.20
C ARG A 287 4.62 -16.30 -8.67
N ALA A 288 4.74 -15.52 -9.74
CA ALA A 288 6.04 -15.11 -10.28
C ALA A 288 6.82 -14.25 -9.28
N LEU A 289 6.18 -13.30 -8.59
CA LEU A 289 6.86 -12.47 -7.60
C LEU A 289 7.33 -13.29 -6.39
N VAL A 290 6.49 -14.19 -5.89
CA VAL A 290 6.87 -15.09 -4.79
C VAL A 290 8.03 -15.99 -5.20
N SER A 291 8.00 -16.58 -6.40
CA SER A 291 9.10 -17.38 -6.95
C SER A 291 10.41 -16.60 -7.01
N LEU A 292 10.39 -15.39 -7.55
CA LEU A 292 11.56 -14.53 -7.67
C LEU A 292 12.14 -14.20 -6.29
N GLY A 293 11.30 -13.86 -5.31
CA GLY A 293 11.73 -13.62 -3.94
C GLY A 293 12.32 -14.86 -3.27
N ARG A 294 11.77 -16.07 -3.51
CA ARG A 294 12.34 -17.34 -3.00
C ARG A 294 13.69 -17.65 -3.61
N LEU A 295 13.89 -17.40 -4.90
CA LEU A 295 15.18 -17.59 -5.55
C LEU A 295 16.26 -16.66 -4.99
N LEU A 296 15.88 -15.42 -4.66
CA LEU A 296 16.77 -14.40 -4.09
C LEU A 296 16.92 -14.48 -2.57
N ALA A 297 16.24 -15.41 -1.90
CA ALA A 297 16.34 -15.59 -0.45
C ALA A 297 17.76 -16.01 -0.01
N PRO A 298 18.19 -15.69 1.23
CA PRO A 298 17.41 -15.03 2.29
C PRO A 298 17.20 -13.52 2.04
N LEU A 299 16.04 -13.02 2.46
CA LEU A 299 15.69 -11.60 2.41
C LEU A 299 15.53 -11.07 3.85
N PRO A 300 16.00 -9.86 4.18
CA PRO A 300 15.80 -9.28 5.50
C PRO A 300 14.30 -8.98 5.72
N ALA A 301 13.82 -9.07 6.96
CA ALA A 301 12.40 -8.92 7.27
C ALA A 301 11.83 -7.54 6.90
N ASP A 302 12.66 -6.49 6.90
CA ASP A 302 12.29 -5.12 6.49
C ASP A 302 12.54 -4.85 4.99
N CYS A 303 12.82 -5.88 4.19
CA CYS A 303 13.00 -5.74 2.74
C CYS A 303 11.76 -5.11 2.11
N ALA A 304 11.97 -4.03 1.36
CA ALA A 304 10.92 -3.41 0.57
C ALA A 304 10.68 -4.22 -0.72
N ILE A 305 9.44 -4.21 -1.20
CA ILE A 305 9.05 -4.85 -2.46
C ILE A 305 8.57 -3.78 -3.43
N MET A 306 9.19 -3.75 -4.60
CA MET A 306 8.82 -2.86 -5.68
C MET A 306 8.52 -3.66 -6.94
N LEU A 307 7.27 -3.64 -7.37
CA LEU A 307 6.82 -4.33 -8.58
C LEU A 307 6.63 -3.35 -9.73
N LEU A 308 7.24 -3.64 -10.87
CA LEU A 308 6.98 -3.00 -12.16
C LEU A 308 6.10 -3.92 -13.01
N SER A 309 5.09 -3.36 -13.65
CA SER A 309 4.28 -4.08 -14.64
C SER A 309 3.69 -3.09 -15.64
N GLU A 310 3.52 -3.49 -16.89
CA GLU A 310 2.82 -2.67 -17.88
C GLU A 310 1.30 -2.77 -17.71
N HIS A 311 0.81 -3.95 -17.32
CA HIS A 311 -0.62 -4.27 -17.34
C HIS A 311 -1.22 -4.62 -15.97
N GLY A 312 -0.38 -4.84 -14.96
CA GLY A 312 -0.83 -5.12 -13.60
C GLY A 312 -1.64 -6.41 -13.50
N CYS A 313 -2.93 -6.27 -13.20
CA CYS A 313 -3.89 -7.35 -12.98
C CYS A 313 -4.98 -7.41 -14.07
N ALA A 314 -4.76 -6.83 -15.24
CA ALA A 314 -5.76 -6.70 -16.30
C ALA A 314 -6.37 -8.04 -16.74
N ALA A 315 -5.62 -9.15 -16.71
CA ALA A 315 -6.17 -10.48 -16.97
C ALA A 315 -7.18 -10.92 -15.90
N THR A 316 -6.85 -10.71 -14.62
CA THR A 316 -7.73 -11.00 -13.49
C THR A 316 -8.95 -10.09 -13.50
N ASP A 317 -8.81 -8.81 -13.84
CA ASP A 317 -9.92 -7.85 -13.99
C ASP A 317 -10.93 -8.34 -15.03
N ARG A 318 -10.46 -8.76 -16.22
CA ARG A 318 -11.32 -9.30 -17.28
C ARG A 318 -12.05 -10.56 -16.83
N ALA A 319 -11.34 -11.46 -16.15
CA ALA A 319 -11.92 -12.71 -15.65
C ALA A 319 -12.95 -12.47 -14.53
N PHE A 320 -12.75 -11.46 -13.68
CA PHE A 320 -13.72 -11.05 -12.67
C PHE A 320 -14.94 -10.40 -13.33
N GLU A 321 -14.75 -9.46 -14.25
CA GLU A 321 -15.85 -8.77 -14.95
C GLU A 321 -16.71 -9.75 -15.77
N GLN A 322 -16.10 -10.74 -16.42
CA GLN A 322 -16.84 -11.78 -17.14
C GLN A 322 -17.71 -12.61 -16.18
N ALA A 323 -17.14 -13.04 -15.06
CA ALA A 323 -17.87 -13.84 -14.06
C ALA A 323 -19.00 -13.02 -13.41
N ARG A 324 -18.74 -11.75 -13.12
CA ARG A 324 -19.73 -10.79 -12.60
C ARG A 324 -20.93 -10.65 -13.54
N ARG A 325 -20.69 -10.48 -14.85
CA ARG A 325 -21.76 -10.38 -15.87
C ARG A 325 -22.59 -11.66 -15.99
N SER A 326 -22.04 -12.82 -15.66
CA SER A 326 -22.78 -14.09 -15.59
C SER A 326 -23.43 -14.35 -14.22
N GLY A 327 -23.39 -13.38 -13.28
CA GLY A 327 -23.97 -13.51 -11.95
C GLY A 327 -23.10 -14.23 -10.91
N ALA A 328 -21.84 -14.51 -11.22
CA ALA A 328 -20.90 -15.24 -10.37
C ALA A 328 -19.81 -14.29 -9.84
N VAL A 329 -20.09 -13.58 -8.74
CA VAL A 329 -19.13 -12.68 -8.10
C VAL A 329 -18.34 -13.44 -7.04
N ASP A 330 -17.07 -13.72 -7.34
CA ASP A 330 -16.14 -14.37 -6.41
C ASP A 330 -15.38 -13.33 -5.57
N PRO A 331 -15.64 -13.25 -4.24
CA PRO A 331 -14.94 -12.31 -3.37
C PRO A 331 -13.42 -12.52 -3.32
N GLN A 332 -12.96 -13.76 -3.54
CA GLN A 332 -11.52 -14.04 -3.54
C GLN A 332 -10.87 -13.43 -4.78
N ARG A 333 -11.43 -13.69 -5.97
CA ARG A 333 -10.93 -13.12 -7.22
C ARG A 333 -10.93 -11.59 -7.20
N PHE A 334 -11.92 -10.96 -6.58
CA PHE A 334 -11.95 -9.50 -6.44
C PHE A 334 -10.71 -8.94 -5.73
N ALA A 335 -10.18 -9.63 -4.71
CA ALA A 335 -8.96 -9.18 -4.05
C ALA A 335 -7.71 -9.28 -4.95
N TYR A 336 -7.76 -10.00 -6.07
CA TYR A 336 -6.70 -10.07 -7.08
C TYR A 336 -6.90 -9.10 -8.25
N THR A 337 -7.95 -8.28 -8.25
CA THR A 337 -8.13 -7.20 -9.24
C THR A 337 -7.42 -5.91 -8.82
N LEU A 338 -6.37 -6.03 -7.99
CA LEU A 338 -5.53 -4.90 -7.59
C LEU A 338 -4.11 -5.14 -8.09
N PRO A 339 -3.48 -4.16 -8.76
CA PRO A 339 -2.10 -4.29 -9.21
C PRO A 339 -1.09 -4.53 -8.08
N SER A 340 -1.44 -4.12 -6.84
CA SER A 340 -0.63 -4.33 -5.65
C SER A 340 -0.77 -5.72 -5.02
N THR A 341 -1.70 -6.56 -5.49
CA THR A 341 -1.95 -7.87 -4.88
C THR A 341 -0.72 -8.77 -4.90
N ALA A 342 0.04 -8.77 -5.99
CA ALA A 342 1.27 -9.54 -6.08
C ALA A 342 2.29 -9.12 -5.01
N VAL A 343 2.39 -7.81 -4.71
CA VAL A 343 3.23 -7.29 -3.63
C VAL A 343 2.76 -7.80 -2.26
N GLY A 344 1.45 -7.78 -2.02
CA GLY A 344 0.85 -8.31 -0.78
C GLY A 344 1.10 -9.82 -0.59
N GLU A 345 0.89 -10.62 -1.63
CA GLU A 345 1.19 -12.06 -1.61
C GLU A 345 2.67 -12.32 -1.35
N ALA A 346 3.56 -11.60 -2.04
CA ALA A 346 4.99 -11.72 -1.80
C ALA A 346 5.36 -11.37 -0.35
N SER A 347 4.80 -10.30 0.21
CA SER A 347 4.96 -9.93 1.62
C SER A 347 4.54 -11.06 2.56
N ILE A 348 3.35 -11.62 2.37
CA ILE A 348 2.81 -12.71 3.21
C ILE A 348 3.69 -13.96 3.11
N ARG A 349 4.05 -14.39 1.89
CA ARG A 349 4.79 -15.65 1.67
C ARG A 349 6.26 -15.58 2.02
N LEU A 350 6.84 -14.39 2.02
CA LEU A 350 8.26 -14.17 2.31
C LEU A 350 8.46 -13.52 3.69
N ALA A 351 7.38 -13.24 4.43
CA ALA A 351 7.39 -12.57 5.72
C ALA A 351 8.11 -11.21 5.69
N LEU A 352 7.79 -10.38 4.69
CA LEU A 352 8.42 -9.08 4.47
C LEU A 352 7.50 -7.95 4.93
N HIS A 353 8.04 -7.06 5.77
CA HIS A 353 7.34 -5.98 6.44
C HIS A 353 7.76 -4.58 5.96
N GLY A 354 8.70 -4.49 5.02
CA GLY A 354 9.18 -3.24 4.44
C GLY A 354 8.11 -2.48 3.64
N ALA A 355 8.53 -1.47 2.89
CA ALA A 355 7.63 -0.74 2.01
C ALA A 355 7.17 -1.61 0.83
N GLY A 356 5.88 -1.64 0.51
CA GLY A 356 5.33 -2.33 -0.66
C GLY A 356 4.73 -1.37 -1.67
N MET A 357 5.09 -1.49 -2.95
CA MET A 357 4.45 -0.72 -4.02
C MET A 357 4.49 -1.40 -5.39
N ALA A 358 3.47 -1.13 -6.21
CA ALA A 358 3.41 -1.47 -7.62
C ALA A 358 3.41 -0.18 -8.46
N LEU A 359 4.29 -0.11 -9.46
CA LEU A 359 4.35 0.99 -10.43
C LEU A 359 3.95 0.46 -11.81
N LEU A 360 2.80 0.92 -12.28
CA LEU A 360 2.31 0.58 -13.61
C LEU A 360 2.86 1.54 -14.68
N GLY A 361 3.30 1.00 -15.81
CA GLY A 361 3.84 1.76 -16.95
C GLY A 361 5.21 2.42 -16.68
N ALA A 362 5.84 2.13 -15.53
CA ALA A 362 7.17 2.62 -15.22
C ALA A 362 8.23 1.76 -15.92
N ASN A 363 9.25 2.41 -16.48
CA ASN A 363 10.42 1.72 -17.03
C ASN A 363 11.41 1.29 -15.93
N ASP A 364 12.37 0.44 -16.29
CA ASP A 364 13.33 -0.14 -15.34
C ASP A 364 14.20 0.93 -14.66
N GLY A 365 14.56 2.00 -15.39
CA GLY A 365 15.34 3.11 -14.84
C GLY A 365 14.54 3.91 -13.79
N GLN A 366 13.25 4.14 -14.04
CA GLN A 366 12.35 4.75 -13.06
C GLN A 366 12.20 3.86 -11.83
N GLY A 367 12.05 2.54 -12.04
CA GLY A 367 11.98 1.54 -10.98
C GLY A 367 13.22 1.53 -10.09
N ARG A 368 14.41 1.39 -10.69
CA ARG A 368 15.69 1.43 -9.97
C ARG A 368 15.87 2.73 -9.19
N ALA A 369 15.51 3.87 -9.77
CA ALA A 369 15.61 5.15 -9.07
C ALA A 369 14.75 5.21 -7.80
N VAL A 370 13.50 4.73 -7.82
CA VAL A 370 12.67 4.67 -6.59
C VAL A 370 13.22 3.64 -5.60
N ALA A 371 13.72 2.50 -6.09
CA ALA A 371 14.34 1.50 -5.22
C ALA A 371 15.58 2.07 -4.50
N ASP A 372 16.43 2.81 -5.20
CA ASP A 372 17.61 3.44 -4.63
C ASP A 372 17.23 4.53 -3.61
N GLU A 373 16.14 5.26 -3.85
CA GLU A 373 15.58 6.21 -2.87
C GLU A 373 15.06 5.50 -1.61
N LEU A 374 14.41 4.34 -1.73
CA LEU A 374 14.00 3.53 -0.57
C LEU A 374 15.21 3.04 0.23
N LEU A 375 16.30 2.66 -0.45
CA LEU A 375 17.56 2.34 0.21
C LEU A 375 18.12 3.56 0.93
N ALA A 376 18.20 4.74 0.30
CA ALA A 376 18.63 5.99 0.95
C ALA A 376 17.83 6.29 2.22
N GLU A 377 16.57 5.89 2.23
CA GLU A 377 15.62 6.11 3.30
C GLU A 377 15.68 5.16 4.49
N GLY A 378 16.50 4.12 4.41
CA GLY A 378 16.76 3.20 5.52
C GLY A 378 16.27 1.77 5.30
N ALA A 379 15.71 1.44 4.13
CA ALA A 379 15.42 0.05 3.82
C ALA A 379 16.74 -0.76 3.78
N SER A 380 16.78 -1.91 4.47
CA SER A 380 17.96 -2.78 4.45
C SER A 380 18.20 -3.41 3.08
N ALA A 381 17.13 -3.69 2.35
CA ALA A 381 17.17 -4.19 0.97
C ALA A 381 15.89 -3.80 0.22
N VAL A 382 15.96 -3.84 -1.11
CA VAL A 382 14.79 -3.69 -1.99
C VAL A 382 14.76 -4.84 -2.99
N LEU A 383 13.68 -5.61 -2.98
CA LEU A 383 13.32 -6.56 -4.03
C LEU A 383 12.61 -5.79 -5.15
N LEU A 384 13.37 -5.38 -6.17
CA LEU A 384 12.84 -4.74 -7.37
C LEU A 384 12.54 -5.82 -8.41
N ALA A 385 11.29 -5.97 -8.82
CA ALA A 385 10.87 -6.96 -9.80
C ALA A 385 10.10 -6.33 -10.96
N ARG A 386 10.23 -6.90 -12.16
CA ARG A 386 9.31 -6.67 -13.28
C ARG A 386 8.56 -7.95 -13.58
N ILE A 387 7.25 -7.87 -13.77
CA ILE A 387 6.41 -9.00 -14.15
C ILE A 387 5.38 -8.57 -15.20
N GLU A 388 5.45 -9.22 -16.36
CA GLU A 388 4.51 -9.09 -17.47
C GLU A 388 3.79 -10.44 -17.70
N ALA A 389 2.90 -10.79 -16.77
CA ALA A 389 2.20 -12.08 -16.77
C ALA A 389 0.90 -12.07 -17.60
N ASP A 390 0.45 -10.91 -18.05
CA ASP A 390 -0.89 -10.75 -18.65
C ASP A 390 -0.90 -10.82 -20.18
N ARG A 391 0.26 -10.67 -20.84
CA ARG A 391 0.41 -10.81 -22.29
C ARG A 391 1.71 -11.54 -22.65
N PRO A 392 1.68 -12.52 -23.58
CA PRO A 392 2.90 -13.13 -24.12
C PRO A 392 3.73 -12.15 -24.97
N PRO A 393 5.07 -12.32 -25.04
CA PRO A 393 5.85 -13.25 -24.24
C PRO A 393 5.92 -12.77 -22.78
N HIS A 394 5.63 -13.68 -21.84
CA HIS A 394 5.69 -13.33 -20.42
C HIS A 394 7.15 -13.09 -20.00
N LEU A 395 7.39 -11.98 -19.32
CA LEU A 395 8.70 -11.61 -18.79
C LEU A 395 8.61 -11.49 -17.27
N ALA A 396 9.54 -12.12 -16.55
CA ALA A 396 9.65 -11.92 -15.11
C ALA A 396 11.11 -11.94 -14.66
N TRP A 397 11.55 -10.88 -13.97
CA TRP A 397 12.87 -10.81 -13.34
C TRP A 397 12.81 -10.02 -12.04
N ALA A 398 13.78 -10.24 -11.16
CA ALA A 398 13.99 -9.46 -9.95
C ALA A 398 15.47 -9.20 -9.66
N GLU A 399 15.74 -8.04 -9.07
CA GLU A 399 17.02 -7.61 -8.53
C GLU A 399 16.87 -7.44 -7.01
N LEU A 400 17.78 -8.03 -6.25
CA LEU A 400 17.97 -7.69 -4.85
C LEU A 400 18.98 -6.55 -4.77
N ARG A 401 18.50 -5.37 -4.36
CA ARG A 401 19.30 -4.15 -4.26
C ARG A 401 19.61 -3.87 -2.80
N ILE A 402 20.87 -3.54 -2.50
CA ILE A 402 21.36 -3.24 -1.15
C ILE A 402 22.26 -2.00 -1.17
N ARG A 403 22.44 -1.36 -0.02
CA ARG A 403 23.47 -0.33 0.15
C ARG A 403 24.86 -0.96 -0.01
N ALA A 404 25.73 -0.32 -0.79
CA ALA A 404 27.09 -0.78 -1.09
C ALA A 404 28.10 -0.36 -0.02
#